data_AF-A0A453MCX0-F1
#
_entry.id   AF-A0A453MCX0-F1
#
_cell.length_a   1.000
_cell.length_b   1.000
_cell.length_c   1.000
_cell.angle_alpha   90.00
_cell.angle_beta   90.00
_cell.angle_gamma   90.00
#
_symmetry.space_group_name_H-M   'P 1'
#
loop_
_entity.id
_entity.type
_entity.pdbx_description
1 polymer ?
#
loop_
_entity_poly.entity_id
_entity_poly.type
_entity_poly.pdbx_seq_one_letter_code
_entity_poly.pdbx_strand_id
1 'polypeptide(L)'
;MRCRDVNKENRSKLVTEALRKMDGKYFEIAGSHVTARVLQTCVKWCSQPERDAVFVALQPHLLHLSRKKYAVFLVKKLIKLATKKQLALFISSLHGHVASLLRHTIGAAVVDCAFHQATPPQKRSLLLELYSTELQLFKDLTEQKSCSLLETISKLGLQKSSVLQYMTTVIQPLLEKGIVEYSIVHTVILEYLTIADKTSASDVIRQLIPHLTQGSSVVDGDELSGVAEVPTKSKAKKKRSSEPLLIRIMQTREGLKIGLACLKHGSAKDRKKIIKSLKGQNMKLALGDYGCLFLACLLSIVDDTKLVTKVVIDELTKQLKELIFDKNGRRPLLQLLHPLCSRYLTPTDLICLKYSVPSLVSKDEASESATKVNLDSKLDDVADKEPGGSEDTLVASDSKKDPFKRRQELLVKSELFEVLIETCIENVGELLRTNFGKDVLYEVAVGGKNNVLEGVTDRIHVLHNAIASDAERPRTEDVEHAFDNYHSSRVIRKMILDCPAFAATLWKKALKGKCKSFADGFSSKVVAAYLESSDSKVKDLAKSEVQPLIDGGILKIPDHKAAEKK
;
A
#
# COMPACT_ATOMS: atom_id res chain seq x y z
N MET A 1 22.09 -24.13 23.45
CA MET A 1 20.69 -23.79 23.10
C MET A 1 20.56 -22.80 21.93
N ARG A 2 21.42 -21.77 21.81
CA ARG A 2 21.29 -20.75 20.74
C ARG A 2 22.02 -21.06 19.44
N CYS A 3 23.04 -21.92 19.48
CA CYS A 3 23.80 -22.32 18.29
C CYS A 3 22.89 -23.03 17.29
N ARG A 4 23.08 -22.74 16.00
CA ARG A 4 22.27 -23.29 14.90
C ARG A 4 22.43 -24.81 14.80
N ASP A 5 23.61 -25.32 15.14
CA ASP A 5 24.02 -26.72 14.94
C ASP A 5 23.48 -27.67 16.01
N VAL A 6 22.76 -27.16 17.01
CA VAL A 6 22.09 -28.03 18.00
C VAL A 6 20.81 -28.59 17.38
N ASN A 7 20.74 -29.91 17.20
CA ASN A 7 19.54 -30.57 16.69
C ASN A 7 18.30 -30.33 17.60
N LYS A 8 17.10 -30.53 17.05
CA LYS A 8 15.83 -30.19 17.71
C LYS A 8 15.63 -30.91 19.05
N GLU A 9 15.96 -32.20 19.10
CA GLU A 9 15.80 -33.04 20.30
C GLU A 9 16.73 -32.61 21.43
N ASN A 10 18.03 -32.45 21.13
CA ASN A 10 19.01 -31.99 22.11
C ASN A 10 18.68 -30.57 22.60
N ARG A 11 18.20 -29.70 21.70
CA ARG A 11 17.73 -28.37 22.08
C ARG A 11 16.56 -28.46 23.05
N SER A 12 15.59 -29.34 22.80
CA SER A 12 14.45 -29.55 23.70
C SER A 12 14.91 -30.01 25.08
N LYS A 13 15.76 -31.03 25.16
CA LYS A 13 16.30 -31.56 26.44
C LYS A 13 17.01 -30.47 27.25
N LEU A 14 17.87 -29.67 26.61
CA LEU A 14 18.57 -28.56 27.26
C LEU A 14 17.63 -27.46 27.76
N VAL A 15 16.55 -27.18 27.01
CA VAL A 15 15.56 -26.18 27.38
C VAL A 15 14.73 -26.65 28.57
N THR A 16 14.27 -27.90 28.57
CA THR A 16 13.54 -28.51 29.69
C THR A 16 14.38 -28.47 30.97
N GLU A 17 15.66 -28.85 30.88
CA GLU A 17 16.56 -28.81 32.03
C GLU A 17 16.80 -27.38 32.55
N ALA A 18 16.96 -26.42 31.63
CA ALA A 18 17.10 -25.02 32.01
C ALA A 18 15.83 -24.48 32.69
N LEU A 19 14.64 -24.78 32.16
CA LEU A 19 13.37 -24.36 32.76
C LEU A 19 13.16 -24.97 34.14
N ARG A 20 13.52 -26.24 34.34
CA ARG A 20 13.50 -26.90 35.64
C ARG A 20 14.38 -26.18 36.67
N LYS A 21 15.60 -25.79 36.30
CA LYS A 21 16.53 -25.05 37.19
C LYS A 21 16.06 -23.63 37.50
N MET A 22 15.25 -23.05 36.62
CA MET A 22 14.72 -21.69 36.76
C MET A 22 13.35 -21.65 37.47
N ASP A 23 12.77 -22.80 37.76
CA ASP A 23 11.44 -22.89 38.37
C ASP A 23 11.39 -22.17 39.73
N GLY A 24 10.27 -21.50 39.99
CA GLY A 24 10.09 -20.61 41.13
C GLY A 24 10.85 -19.27 41.07
N LYS A 25 11.78 -19.05 40.11
CA LYS A 25 12.61 -17.83 40.01
C LYS A 25 12.40 -17.05 38.71
N TYR A 26 11.35 -17.35 37.95
CA TYR A 26 11.13 -16.75 36.64
C TYR A 26 11.05 -15.22 36.67
N PHE A 27 10.45 -14.62 37.71
CA PHE A 27 10.33 -13.18 37.84
C PHE A 27 11.70 -12.49 37.96
N GLU A 28 12.57 -12.98 38.85
CA GLU A 28 13.93 -12.45 39.05
C GLU A 28 14.77 -12.60 37.78
N ILE A 29 14.67 -13.76 37.13
CA ILE A 29 15.39 -14.07 35.89
C ILE A 29 14.91 -13.18 34.75
N ALA A 30 13.61 -12.96 34.61
CA ALA A 30 13.02 -12.09 33.60
C ALA A 30 13.47 -10.62 33.77
N GLY A 31 13.64 -10.16 35.01
CA GLY A 31 14.09 -8.81 35.31
C GLY A 31 15.60 -8.57 35.12
N SER A 32 16.40 -9.63 35.11
CA SER A 32 17.86 -9.55 35.09
C SER A 32 18.43 -9.19 33.70
N HIS A 33 19.43 -8.30 33.70
CA HIS A 33 20.14 -7.90 32.48
C HIS A 33 20.94 -9.03 31.82
N VAL A 34 21.37 -10.04 32.60
CA VAL A 34 22.16 -11.18 32.11
C VAL A 34 21.25 -12.33 31.71
N THR A 35 20.29 -12.68 32.57
CA THR A 35 19.58 -13.96 32.47
C THR A 35 18.23 -13.88 31.77
N ALA A 36 17.62 -12.69 31.59
CA ALA A 36 16.35 -12.54 30.86
C ALA A 36 16.40 -13.13 29.44
N ARG A 37 17.56 -13.00 28.81
CA ARG A 37 17.87 -13.54 27.48
C ARG A 37 17.87 -15.07 27.45
N VAL A 38 18.27 -15.73 28.54
CA VAL A 38 18.23 -17.19 28.68
C VAL A 38 16.77 -17.66 28.73
N LEU A 39 15.96 -17.04 29.58
CA LEU A 39 14.53 -17.36 29.70
C LEU A 39 13.78 -17.10 28.38
N GLN A 40 14.07 -15.99 27.69
CA GLN A 40 13.52 -15.72 26.36
C GLN A 40 13.85 -16.83 25.34
N THR A 41 15.07 -17.39 25.41
CA THR A 41 15.50 -18.49 24.54
C THR A 41 14.76 -19.77 24.89
N CYS A 42 14.59 -20.05 26.19
CA CYS A 42 13.84 -21.21 26.65
C CYS A 42 12.39 -21.11 26.21
N VAL A 43 11.72 -19.98 26.44
CA VAL A 43 10.37 -19.72 25.94
C VAL A 43 10.31 -19.94 24.42
N LYS A 44 11.26 -19.44 23.63
CA LYS A 44 11.25 -19.65 22.18
C LYS A 44 11.18 -21.12 21.76
N TRP A 45 11.85 -22.02 22.48
CA TRP A 45 12.08 -23.40 22.02
C TRP A 45 11.40 -24.49 22.88
N CYS A 46 10.83 -24.13 24.03
CA CYS A 46 10.11 -25.05 24.90
C CYS A 46 8.80 -25.54 24.27
N SER A 47 8.30 -26.65 24.81
CA SER A 47 6.98 -27.20 24.50
C SER A 47 5.85 -26.28 24.96
N GLN A 48 4.62 -26.49 24.47
CA GLN A 48 3.47 -25.70 24.89
C GLN A 48 3.17 -25.83 26.39
N PRO A 49 3.18 -27.04 27.01
CA PRO A 49 2.94 -27.16 28.46
C PRO A 49 3.98 -26.42 29.31
N GLU A 50 5.26 -26.50 28.94
CA GLU A 50 6.34 -25.76 29.63
C GLU A 50 6.14 -24.24 29.50
N ARG A 51 5.76 -23.78 28.31
CA ARG A 51 5.44 -22.37 28.07
C ARG A 51 4.25 -21.91 28.90
N ASP A 52 3.22 -22.75 29.01
CA ASP A 52 2.03 -22.45 29.79
C ASP A 52 2.37 -22.31 31.28
N ALA A 53 3.24 -23.19 31.81
CA ALA A 53 3.74 -23.08 33.19
C ALA A 53 4.51 -21.76 33.41
N VAL A 54 5.41 -21.39 32.49
CA VAL A 54 6.15 -20.11 32.56
C VAL A 54 5.19 -18.92 32.48
N PHE A 55 4.17 -18.98 31.62
CA PHE A 55 3.16 -17.92 31.50
C PHE A 55 2.39 -17.75 32.81
N VAL A 56 1.89 -18.85 33.39
CA VAL A 56 1.13 -18.83 34.66
C VAL A 56 1.99 -18.25 35.78
N ALA A 57 3.24 -18.68 35.92
CA ALA A 57 4.15 -18.18 36.95
C ALA A 57 4.47 -16.68 36.80
N LEU A 58 4.55 -16.18 35.56
CA LEU A 58 4.84 -14.77 35.29
C LEU A 58 3.59 -13.88 35.25
N GLN A 59 2.39 -14.45 35.08
CA GLN A 59 1.13 -13.73 34.85
C GLN A 59 0.91 -12.56 35.83
N PRO A 60 1.07 -12.72 37.16
CA PRO A 60 0.86 -11.63 38.11
C PRO A 60 1.84 -10.45 37.93
N HIS A 61 2.97 -10.69 37.27
CA HIS A 61 4.06 -9.74 37.12
C HIS A 61 4.22 -9.19 35.70
N LEU A 62 3.46 -9.69 34.72
CA LEU A 62 3.63 -9.31 33.30
C LEU A 62 3.49 -7.79 33.08
N LEU A 63 2.56 -7.14 33.79
CA LEU A 63 2.38 -5.68 33.70
C LEU A 63 3.63 -4.92 34.17
N HIS A 64 4.22 -5.34 35.28
CA HIS A 64 5.47 -4.77 35.80
C HIS A 64 6.64 -5.01 34.83
N LEU A 65 6.78 -6.24 34.34
CA LEU A 65 7.84 -6.63 33.40
C LEU A 65 7.72 -5.90 32.05
N SER A 66 6.52 -5.52 31.64
CA SER A 66 6.27 -4.76 30.40
C SER A 66 6.96 -3.39 30.39
N ARG A 67 7.32 -2.84 31.55
CA ARG A 67 8.03 -1.57 31.69
C ARG A 67 9.55 -1.74 31.81
N LYS A 68 10.07 -2.97 31.86
CA LYS A 68 11.50 -3.24 32.08
C LYS A 68 12.23 -3.48 30.77
N LYS A 69 13.37 -2.78 30.58
CA LYS A 69 14.19 -2.79 29.35
C LYS A 69 14.57 -4.19 28.85
N TYR A 70 14.87 -5.12 29.75
CA TYR A 70 15.28 -6.48 29.39
C TYR A 70 14.11 -7.45 29.31
N ALA A 71 13.12 -7.30 30.19
CA ALA A 71 11.97 -8.19 30.26
C ALA A 71 10.97 -7.98 29.11
N VAL A 72 10.91 -6.77 28.52
CA VAL A 72 10.00 -6.44 27.42
C VAL A 72 10.05 -7.45 26.26
N PHE A 73 11.24 -7.95 25.93
CA PHE A 73 11.44 -8.90 24.84
C PHE A 73 10.90 -10.30 25.18
N LEU A 74 10.95 -10.69 26.45
CA LEU A 74 10.32 -11.90 26.96
C LEU A 74 8.80 -11.75 26.93
N VAL A 75 8.25 -10.65 27.45
CA VAL A 75 6.80 -10.39 27.45
C VAL A 75 6.23 -10.40 26.03
N LYS A 76 6.85 -9.68 25.09
CA LYS A 76 6.46 -9.72 23.66
C LYS A 76 6.51 -11.15 23.10
N LYS A 77 7.51 -11.96 23.48
CA LYS A 77 7.63 -13.35 23.02
C LYS A 77 6.51 -14.23 23.61
N LEU A 78 6.17 -14.05 24.88
CA LEU A 78 5.05 -14.74 25.52
C LEU A 78 3.73 -14.38 24.85
N ILE A 79 3.45 -13.09 24.58
CA ILE A 79 2.23 -12.63 23.90
C ILE A 79 2.10 -13.27 22.50
N LYS A 80 3.18 -13.27 21.70
CA LYS A 80 3.17 -13.86 20.34
C LYS A 80 2.96 -15.37 20.33
N LEU A 81 3.24 -16.05 21.44
CA LEU A 81 3.16 -17.52 21.56
C LEU A 81 2.06 -17.94 22.55
N ALA A 82 1.22 -17.00 22.98
CA ALA A 82 0.15 -17.23 23.93
C ALA A 82 -1.03 -17.94 23.25
N THR A 83 -1.69 -18.82 23.99
CA THR A 83 -3.01 -19.32 23.59
C THR A 83 -4.04 -18.18 23.61
N LYS A 84 -5.18 -18.35 22.92
CA LYS A 84 -6.26 -17.35 22.92
C LYS A 84 -6.72 -16.97 24.35
N LYS A 85 -6.76 -17.96 25.25
CA LYS A 85 -7.12 -17.78 26.67
C LYS A 85 -6.08 -16.94 27.41
N GLN A 86 -4.79 -17.26 27.26
CA GLN A 86 -3.69 -16.51 27.86
C GLN A 86 -3.63 -15.07 27.34
N LEU A 87 -3.84 -14.87 26.04
CA LEU A 87 -3.89 -13.54 25.44
C LEU A 87 -5.06 -12.73 26.03
N ALA A 88 -6.24 -13.32 26.17
CA ALA A 88 -7.39 -12.66 26.80
C ALA A 88 -7.10 -12.26 28.27
N LEU A 89 -6.46 -13.15 29.04
CA LEU A 89 -6.03 -12.84 30.41
C LEU A 89 -5.02 -11.69 30.45
N PHE A 90 -4.06 -11.68 29.53
CA PHE A 90 -3.08 -10.59 29.44
C PHE A 90 -3.75 -9.27 29.06
N ILE A 91 -4.64 -9.25 28.07
CA ILE A 91 -5.38 -8.04 27.67
C ILE A 91 -6.25 -7.54 28.82
N SER A 92 -6.90 -8.44 29.57
CA SER A 92 -7.64 -8.07 30.78
C SER A 92 -6.74 -7.40 31.83
N SER A 93 -5.48 -7.84 31.96
CA SER A 93 -4.52 -7.21 32.88
C SER A 93 -4.02 -5.83 32.43
N LEU A 94 -4.19 -5.49 31.14
CA LEU A 94 -3.86 -4.17 30.60
C LEU A 94 -4.94 -3.13 30.86
N HIS A 95 -6.16 -3.54 31.22
CA HIS A 95 -7.27 -2.63 31.47
C HIS A 95 -6.91 -1.58 32.52
N GLY A 96 -7.19 -0.31 32.22
CA GLY A 96 -6.83 0.85 33.05
C GLY A 96 -5.35 1.26 32.96
N HIS A 97 -4.54 0.54 32.18
CA HIS A 97 -3.10 0.76 32.07
C HIS A 97 -2.63 0.97 30.62
N VAL A 98 -3.49 0.83 29.61
CA VAL A 98 -3.15 0.97 28.19
C VAL A 98 -2.58 2.36 27.92
N ALA A 99 -3.28 3.43 28.31
CA ALA A 99 -2.82 4.80 28.06
C ALA A 99 -1.51 5.13 28.79
N SER A 100 -1.33 4.60 30.00
CA SER A 100 -0.09 4.76 30.78
C SER A 100 1.09 4.02 30.13
N LEU A 101 0.88 2.77 29.70
CA LEU A 101 1.91 1.96 29.05
C LEU A 101 2.26 2.45 27.65
N LEU A 102 1.28 2.94 26.89
CA LEU A 102 1.52 3.45 25.53
C LEU A 102 2.40 4.71 25.55
N ARG A 103 2.31 5.52 26.61
CA ARG A 103 3.19 6.67 26.85
C ARG A 103 4.58 6.30 27.40
N HIS A 104 4.83 5.03 27.67
CA HIS A 104 6.11 4.52 28.17
C HIS A 104 6.99 4.03 27.01
N THR A 105 8.23 4.52 26.93
CA THR A 105 9.17 4.26 25.81
C THR A 105 9.45 2.77 25.57
N ILE A 106 9.34 1.94 26.60
CA ILE A 106 9.48 0.47 26.50
C ILE A 106 8.11 -0.22 26.45
N GLY A 107 7.11 0.34 27.14
CA GLY A 107 5.82 -0.32 27.39
C GLY A 107 4.93 -0.30 26.16
N ALA A 108 5.05 0.75 25.34
CA ALA A 108 4.29 0.91 24.10
C ALA A 108 4.45 -0.29 23.16
N ALA A 109 5.67 -0.83 23.05
CA ALA A 109 5.97 -2.01 22.24
C ALA A 109 5.26 -3.29 22.71
N VAL A 110 4.85 -3.36 23.98
CA VAL A 110 4.09 -4.49 24.52
C VAL A 110 2.61 -4.33 24.22
N VAL A 111 2.06 -3.14 24.43
CA VAL A 111 0.66 -2.82 24.10
C VAL A 111 0.41 -3.04 22.62
N ASP A 112 1.30 -2.54 21.76
CA ASP A 112 1.22 -2.75 20.32
C ASP A 112 1.37 -4.23 19.95
N CYS A 113 2.26 -4.99 20.62
CA CYS A 113 2.37 -6.42 20.41
C CYS A 113 1.07 -7.17 20.77
N ALA A 114 0.40 -6.77 21.85
CA ALA A 114 -0.90 -7.33 22.22
C ALA A 114 -1.98 -6.94 21.22
N PHE A 115 -2.00 -5.67 20.79
CA PHE A 115 -2.94 -5.16 19.79
C PHE A 115 -2.84 -5.93 18.46
N HIS A 116 -1.63 -6.26 18.00
CA HIS A 116 -1.44 -7.07 16.79
C HIS A 116 -2.00 -8.50 16.91
N GLN A 117 -1.91 -9.13 18.09
CA GLN A 117 -2.43 -10.49 18.33
C GLN A 117 -3.92 -10.51 18.67
N ALA A 118 -4.47 -9.37 19.06
CA ALA A 118 -5.84 -9.24 19.53
C ALA A 118 -6.87 -9.48 18.42
N THR A 119 -7.97 -10.15 18.79
CA THR A 119 -9.19 -10.22 17.99
C THR A 119 -9.85 -8.85 17.85
N PRO A 120 -10.77 -8.62 16.89
CA PRO A 120 -11.42 -7.32 16.74
C PRO A 120 -12.09 -6.78 18.03
N PRO A 121 -12.83 -7.59 18.83
CA PRO A 121 -13.38 -7.13 20.12
C PRO A 121 -12.31 -6.71 21.13
N GLN A 122 -11.19 -7.45 21.17
CA GLN A 122 -10.07 -7.16 22.06
C GLN A 122 -9.32 -5.89 21.64
N LYS A 123 -9.10 -5.68 20.34
CA LYS A 123 -8.53 -4.42 19.81
C LYS A 123 -9.42 -3.25 20.20
N ARG A 124 -10.74 -3.40 20.06
CA ARG A 124 -11.71 -2.40 20.48
C ARG A 124 -11.63 -2.10 21.97
N SER A 125 -11.55 -3.11 22.83
CA SER A 125 -11.36 -2.92 24.27
C SER A 125 -10.11 -2.11 24.61
N LEU A 126 -8.99 -2.34 23.91
CA LEU A 126 -7.76 -1.57 24.09
C LEU A 126 -7.91 -0.11 23.64
N LEU A 127 -8.65 0.12 22.55
CA LEU A 127 -8.87 1.46 21.98
C LEU A 127 -9.85 2.32 22.78
N LEU A 128 -10.91 1.73 23.35
CA LEU A 128 -11.91 2.46 24.13
C LEU A 128 -11.28 3.23 25.30
N GLU A 129 -10.30 2.62 25.97
CA GLU A 129 -9.52 3.28 27.04
C GLU A 129 -8.76 4.51 26.54
N LEU A 130 -8.34 4.55 25.26
CA LEU A 130 -7.65 5.69 24.67
C LEU A 130 -8.60 6.82 24.25
N TYR A 131 -9.90 6.53 24.12
CA TYR A 131 -10.92 7.50 23.72
C TYR A 131 -11.54 8.23 24.92
N SER A 132 -11.78 7.53 26.02
CA SER A 132 -12.26 8.10 27.29
C SER A 132 -12.08 7.09 28.43
N THR A 133 -11.88 7.57 29.66
CA THR A 133 -11.90 6.73 30.86
C THR A 133 -13.25 6.07 31.10
N GLU A 134 -14.35 6.74 30.77
CA GLU A 134 -15.72 6.26 31.04
C GLU A 134 -16.12 5.11 30.11
N LEU A 135 -15.59 5.12 28.88
CA LEU A 135 -15.87 4.10 27.86
C LEU A 135 -15.41 2.70 28.26
N GLN A 136 -14.52 2.60 29.26
CA GLN A 136 -14.04 1.34 29.83
C GLN A 136 -15.14 0.57 30.57
N LEU A 137 -16.17 1.26 31.06
CA LEU A 137 -17.24 0.65 31.86
C LEU A 137 -18.28 -0.08 31.00
N PHE A 138 -18.34 0.22 29.69
CA PHE A 138 -19.36 -0.29 28.79
C PHE A 138 -18.89 -1.55 28.05
N LYS A 139 -19.14 -2.72 28.65
CA LYS A 139 -18.76 -4.03 28.08
C LYS A 139 -19.44 -4.29 26.72
N ASP A 140 -20.70 -3.89 26.56
CA ASP A 140 -21.50 -4.08 25.34
C ASP A 140 -20.96 -3.36 24.10
N LEU A 141 -20.07 -2.37 24.29
CA LEU A 141 -19.39 -1.73 23.18
C LEU A 141 -18.38 -2.68 22.54
N THR A 142 -17.77 -3.59 23.30
CA THR A 142 -16.68 -4.43 22.80
C THR A 142 -17.13 -5.51 21.81
N GLU A 143 -18.39 -5.95 21.88
CA GLU A 143 -18.93 -7.06 21.09
C GLU A 143 -19.52 -6.64 19.73
N GLN A 144 -19.60 -5.33 19.46
CA GLN A 144 -20.13 -4.82 18.20
C GLN A 144 -19.16 -5.04 17.05
N LYS A 145 -19.67 -5.61 15.93
CA LYS A 145 -18.88 -6.01 14.75
C LYS A 145 -18.10 -4.84 14.10
N SER A 146 -18.62 -3.62 14.18
CA SER A 146 -17.97 -2.41 13.65
C SER A 146 -18.65 -1.19 14.27
N CYS A 147 -17.88 -0.30 14.87
CA CYS A 147 -18.41 0.97 15.36
C CYS A 147 -17.27 2.00 15.44
N SER A 148 -17.30 3.00 14.59
CA SER A 148 -16.36 4.13 14.61
C SER A 148 -16.44 4.89 15.94
N LEU A 149 -15.44 5.74 16.24
CA LEU A 149 -15.53 6.63 17.40
C LEU A 149 -16.76 7.55 17.30
N LEU A 150 -17.06 8.05 16.10
CA LEU A 150 -18.23 8.90 15.85
C LEU A 150 -19.56 8.20 16.17
N GLU A 151 -19.71 6.94 15.76
CA GLU A 151 -20.89 6.14 16.08
C GLU A 151 -20.97 5.86 17.59
N THR A 152 -19.83 5.61 18.24
CA THR A 152 -19.76 5.39 19.69
C THR A 152 -20.22 6.64 20.46
N ILE A 153 -19.71 7.82 20.07
CA ILE A 153 -20.11 9.11 20.64
C ILE A 153 -21.60 9.34 20.46
N SER A 154 -22.11 9.13 19.25
CA SER A 154 -23.52 9.38 18.92
C SER A 154 -24.45 8.44 19.69
N LYS A 155 -24.11 7.15 19.76
CA LYS A 155 -24.90 6.12 20.46
C LYS A 155 -25.00 6.37 21.96
N LEU A 156 -23.94 6.88 22.57
CA LEU A 156 -23.86 7.10 24.02
C LEU A 156 -24.19 8.55 24.43
N GLY A 157 -24.47 9.43 23.47
CA GLY A 157 -24.73 10.85 23.74
C GLY A 157 -23.52 11.59 24.34
N LEU A 158 -22.30 11.16 24.04
CA LEU A 158 -21.09 11.80 24.57
C LEU A 158 -20.84 13.16 23.93
N GLN A 159 -20.25 14.07 24.70
CA GLN A 159 -19.80 15.35 24.19
C GLN A 159 -18.49 15.17 23.39
N LYS A 160 -18.51 15.50 22.10
CA LYS A 160 -17.33 15.40 21.21
C LYS A 160 -16.12 16.16 21.76
N SER A 161 -16.34 17.34 22.34
CA SER A 161 -15.29 18.17 22.93
C SER A 161 -14.60 17.49 24.12
N SER A 162 -15.35 16.81 24.99
CA SER A 162 -14.81 16.09 26.14
C SER A 162 -13.97 14.89 25.71
N VAL A 163 -14.45 14.11 24.73
CA VAL A 163 -13.69 12.98 24.15
C VAL A 163 -12.42 13.48 23.47
N LEU A 164 -12.53 14.54 22.67
CA LEU A 164 -11.38 15.17 22.02
C LEU A 164 -10.34 15.61 23.05
N GLN A 165 -10.75 16.32 24.10
CA GLN A 165 -9.86 16.79 25.16
C GLN A 165 -9.13 15.64 25.84
N TYR A 166 -9.83 14.55 26.17
CA TYR A 166 -9.21 13.36 26.75
C TYR A 166 -8.18 12.74 25.79
N MET A 167 -8.56 12.51 24.53
CA MET A 167 -7.67 11.94 23.53
C MET A 167 -6.42 12.81 23.33
N THR A 168 -6.53 14.14 23.40
CA THR A 168 -5.38 15.05 23.37
C THR A 168 -4.40 14.75 24.50
N THR A 169 -4.87 14.47 25.73
CA THR A 169 -3.99 14.10 26.86
C THR A 169 -3.26 12.75 26.67
N VAL A 170 -3.80 11.89 25.80
CA VAL A 170 -3.20 10.61 25.43
C VAL A 170 -2.21 10.79 24.29
N ILE A 171 -2.60 11.50 23.22
CA ILE A 171 -1.84 11.64 21.97
C ILE A 171 -0.66 12.59 22.13
N GLN A 172 -0.83 13.72 22.82
CA GLN A 172 0.21 14.75 22.92
C GLN A 172 1.54 14.20 23.49
N PRO A 173 1.56 13.42 24.59
CA PRO A 173 2.79 12.79 25.07
C PRO A 173 3.40 11.75 24.13
N LEU A 174 2.59 11.12 23.26
CA LEU A 174 3.10 10.18 22.25
C LEU A 174 3.85 10.92 21.15
N LEU A 175 3.30 12.05 20.71
CA LEU A 175 3.94 12.93 19.73
C LEU A 175 5.23 13.52 20.30
N GLU A 176 5.19 14.12 21.50
CA GLU A 176 6.38 14.70 22.16
C GLU A 176 7.55 13.71 22.31
N LYS A 177 7.24 12.45 22.62
CA LYS A 177 8.24 11.38 22.77
C LYS A 177 8.60 10.68 21.45
N GLY A 178 7.92 11.00 20.34
CA GLY A 178 8.10 10.34 19.05
C GLY A 178 7.66 8.88 19.00
N ILE A 179 6.72 8.47 19.86
CA ILE A 179 6.20 7.10 19.94
C ILE A 179 5.09 6.92 18.90
N VAL A 180 5.46 6.94 17.61
CA VAL A 180 4.51 6.93 16.48
C VAL A 180 4.73 5.79 15.50
N GLU A 181 5.57 4.81 15.85
CA GLU A 181 5.84 3.63 15.00
C GLU A 181 4.81 2.51 15.15
N TYR A 182 3.95 2.59 16.16
CA TYR A 182 3.03 1.52 16.54
C TYR A 182 1.66 1.62 15.86
N SER A 183 1.11 0.49 15.46
CA SER A 183 -0.18 0.36 14.76
C SER A 183 -1.35 0.93 15.59
N ILE A 184 -1.39 0.63 16.88
CA ILE A 184 -2.42 1.17 17.80
C ILE A 184 -2.36 2.70 17.88
N VAL A 185 -1.16 3.27 17.75
CA VAL A 185 -0.97 4.73 17.73
C VAL A 185 -1.50 5.32 16.42
N HIS A 186 -1.30 4.64 15.28
CA HIS A 186 -1.89 5.06 14.02
C HIS A 186 -3.42 5.05 14.10
N THR A 187 -4.01 3.98 14.64
CA THR A 187 -5.47 3.86 14.81
C THR A 187 -6.02 4.98 15.70
N VAL A 188 -5.44 5.24 16.87
CA VAL A 188 -5.95 6.29 17.77
C VAL A 188 -5.80 7.69 17.17
N ILE A 189 -4.71 7.98 16.44
CA ILE A 189 -4.53 9.26 15.75
C ILE A 189 -5.55 9.41 14.62
N LEU A 190 -5.82 8.35 13.84
CA LEU A 190 -6.83 8.42 12.78
C LEU A 190 -8.23 8.68 13.36
N GLU A 191 -8.60 8.01 14.45
CA GLU A 191 -9.88 8.22 15.14
C GLU A 191 -9.97 9.62 15.74
N TYR A 192 -8.89 10.14 16.31
CA TYR A 192 -8.80 11.53 16.75
C TYR A 192 -9.10 12.52 15.61
N LEU A 193 -8.49 12.30 14.44
CA LEU A 193 -8.69 13.16 13.27
C LEU A 193 -10.13 13.14 12.74
N THR A 194 -10.94 12.13 13.06
CA THR A 194 -12.37 12.11 12.68
C THR A 194 -13.23 13.09 13.48
N ILE A 195 -12.82 13.43 14.71
CA ILE A 195 -13.58 14.31 15.62
C ILE A 195 -12.89 15.64 15.92
N ALA A 196 -11.61 15.78 15.57
CA ALA A 196 -10.83 16.97 15.82
C ALA A 196 -11.32 18.16 15.00
N ASP A 197 -11.36 19.34 15.62
CA ASP A 197 -11.54 20.60 14.90
C ASP A 197 -10.33 20.92 14.03
N LYS A 198 -10.46 21.93 13.16
CA LYS A 198 -9.45 22.31 12.17
C LYS A 198 -8.08 22.62 12.80
N THR A 199 -8.07 23.30 13.94
CA THR A 199 -6.82 23.71 14.61
C THR A 199 -6.13 22.49 15.24
N SER A 200 -6.89 21.68 15.97
CA SER A 200 -6.41 20.45 16.60
C SER A 200 -5.90 19.43 15.59
N ALA A 201 -6.59 19.25 14.46
CA ALA A 201 -6.17 18.33 13.40
C ALA A 201 -4.88 18.79 12.71
N SER A 202 -4.80 20.09 12.37
CA SER A 202 -3.60 20.67 11.75
C SER A 202 -2.38 20.56 12.66
N ASP A 203 -2.57 20.76 13.96
CA ASP A 203 -1.49 20.70 14.95
C ASP A 203 -0.90 19.29 15.08
N VAL A 204 -1.75 18.27 15.23
CA VAL A 204 -1.31 16.87 15.28
C VAL A 204 -0.58 16.46 14.01
N ILE A 205 -1.09 16.84 12.83
CA ILE A 205 -0.43 16.56 11.55
C ILE A 205 0.95 17.21 11.48
N ARG A 206 1.07 18.48 11.88
CA ARG A 206 2.32 19.23 11.90
C ARG A 206 3.35 18.62 12.85
N GLN A 207 2.92 18.16 14.02
CA GLN A 207 3.79 17.48 15.00
C GLN A 207 4.24 16.09 14.51
N LEU A 208 3.38 15.37 13.77
CA LEU A 208 3.66 14.01 13.30
C LEU A 208 4.74 13.97 12.20
N ILE A 209 4.75 14.94 11.28
CA ILE A 209 5.62 14.95 10.10
C ILE A 209 7.12 14.84 10.44
N PRO A 210 7.68 15.60 11.39
CA PRO A 210 9.07 15.43 11.83
C PRO A 210 9.40 14.00 12.27
N HIS A 211 8.51 13.32 13.00
CA HIS A 211 8.73 11.95 13.47
C HIS A 211 8.65 10.92 12.35
N LEU A 212 7.79 11.13 11.35
CA LEU A 212 7.70 10.24 10.19
C LEU A 212 8.88 10.40 9.22
N THR A 213 9.40 11.62 9.08
CA THR A 213 10.46 11.94 8.11
C THR A 213 11.87 11.73 8.65
N GLN A 214 12.04 11.59 9.97
CA GLN A 214 13.31 11.23 10.59
C GLN A 214 13.48 9.69 10.61
N GLY A 215 14.71 9.22 10.44
CA GLY A 215 15.05 7.81 10.68
C GLY A 215 14.90 7.48 12.17
N SER A 216 14.28 6.34 12.49
CA SER A 216 14.02 5.96 13.89
C SER A 216 15.31 5.78 14.70
N SER A 217 15.31 6.26 15.94
CA SER A 217 16.35 6.00 16.94
C SER A 217 16.11 4.71 17.72
N VAL A 218 15.04 3.96 17.40
CA VAL A 218 14.66 2.77 18.15
C VAL A 218 15.62 1.62 17.86
N VAL A 219 16.13 1.06 18.96
CA VAL A 219 16.99 -0.11 18.99
C VAL A 219 16.16 -1.33 18.59
N ASP A 220 16.11 -1.64 17.29
CA ASP A 220 15.67 -2.95 16.82
C ASP A 220 16.68 -3.99 17.33
N GLY A 221 16.34 -4.57 18.48
CA GLY A 221 17.10 -5.62 19.17
C GLY A 221 16.66 -7.03 18.78
N ASP A 222 16.06 -7.22 17.60
CA ASP A 222 15.63 -8.55 17.14
C ASP A 222 15.85 -8.72 15.63
N GLU A 223 17.12 -8.79 15.22
CA GLU A 223 17.51 -9.62 14.08
C GLU A 223 18.43 -10.74 14.56
N LEU A 224 17.95 -11.98 14.45
CA LEU A 224 18.79 -13.17 14.43
C LEU A 224 19.43 -13.31 13.03
N SER A 225 20.43 -12.49 12.73
CA SER A 225 21.45 -12.81 11.72
C SER A 225 22.77 -13.04 12.47
N GLY A 226 23.29 -14.26 12.36
CA GLY A 226 24.50 -14.65 13.06
C GLY A 226 25.73 -14.14 12.32
N VAL A 227 26.63 -13.46 13.04
CA VAL A 227 28.08 -13.72 13.08
C VAL A 227 28.55 -13.18 14.44
N ALA A 228 29.18 -14.02 15.26
CA ALA A 228 30.03 -13.54 16.35
C ALA A 228 31.46 -13.58 15.79
N GLU A 229 31.94 -12.45 15.27
CA GLU A 229 33.35 -12.26 14.98
C GLU A 229 34.03 -11.65 16.21
N VAL A 230 35.16 -12.25 16.56
CA VAL A 230 36.08 -11.91 17.65
C VAL A 230 36.60 -10.47 17.45
N PRO A 231 36.78 -9.66 18.51
CA PRO A 231 37.08 -8.24 18.36
C PRO A 231 38.54 -8.02 17.95
N THR A 232 38.78 -7.72 16.67
CA THR A 232 40.00 -7.03 16.22
C THR A 232 39.69 -5.55 16.01
N LYS A 233 40.52 -4.70 16.63
CA LYS A 233 40.40 -3.24 16.63
C LYS A 233 40.52 -2.69 15.20
N SER A 234 39.39 -2.42 14.55
CA SER A 234 39.31 -1.43 13.47
C SER A 234 37.96 -0.74 13.54
N LYS A 235 37.96 0.59 13.42
CA LYS A 235 36.76 1.43 13.53
C LYS A 235 35.84 1.16 12.32
N ALA A 236 35.01 0.13 12.39
CA ALA A 236 33.95 -0.11 11.44
C ALA A 236 32.86 0.96 11.63
N LYS A 237 32.82 1.93 10.72
CA LYS A 237 31.71 2.88 10.54
C LYS A 237 30.45 2.06 10.23
N LYS A 238 29.66 1.75 11.26
CA LYS A 238 28.39 1.02 11.15
C LYS A 238 27.44 1.85 10.29
N LYS A 239 27.29 1.51 9.02
CA LYS A 239 26.40 2.16 8.05
C LYS A 239 24.95 1.91 8.49
N ARG A 240 24.43 2.79 9.36
CA ARG A 240 23.01 2.83 9.75
C ARG A 240 22.20 3.13 8.49
N SER A 241 21.36 2.19 8.05
CA SER A 241 20.30 2.49 7.09
C SER A 241 19.26 3.36 7.82
N SER A 242 19.32 4.68 7.59
CA SER A 242 18.39 5.66 8.18
C SER A 242 17.06 5.67 7.44
N GLU A 243 16.42 4.50 7.31
CA GLU A 243 15.10 4.41 6.69
C GLU A 243 14.11 5.29 7.49
N PRO A 244 13.44 6.27 6.85
CA PRO A 244 12.43 7.08 7.51
C PRO A 244 11.30 6.21 8.05
N LEU A 245 10.75 6.58 9.20
CA LEU A 245 9.63 5.84 9.77
C LEU A 245 8.42 5.79 8.82
N LEU A 246 8.23 6.83 8.00
CA LEU A 246 7.22 6.88 6.95
C LEU A 246 7.27 5.62 6.07
N ILE A 247 8.45 5.15 5.67
CA ILE A 247 8.57 3.98 4.78
C ILE A 247 8.16 2.69 5.52
N ARG A 248 8.52 2.55 6.81
CA ARG A 248 8.17 1.38 7.63
C ARG A 248 6.67 1.25 7.85
N ILE A 249 5.96 2.36 8.05
CA ILE A 249 4.51 2.34 8.31
C ILE A 249 3.69 2.10 7.02
N MET A 250 4.27 2.30 5.83
CA MET A 250 3.65 2.08 4.51
C MET A 250 3.46 0.60 4.15
N GLN A 251 3.29 -0.26 5.16
CA GLN A 251 2.94 -1.67 5.05
C GLN A 251 1.50 -1.93 5.54
N THR A 252 0.83 -0.91 6.09
CA THR A 252 -0.53 -1.01 6.64
C THR A 252 -1.44 0.06 6.04
N ARG A 253 -2.74 -0.21 6.04
CA ARG A 253 -3.76 0.75 5.58
C ARG A 253 -3.78 2.00 6.46
N GLU A 254 -3.62 1.83 7.77
CA GLU A 254 -3.57 2.91 8.75
C GLU A 254 -2.33 3.79 8.53
N GLY A 255 -1.17 3.17 8.30
CA GLY A 255 0.06 3.89 7.97
C GLY A 255 -0.05 4.69 6.67
N LEU A 256 -0.71 4.14 5.63
CA LEU A 256 -1.05 4.90 4.42
C LEU A 256 -1.93 6.10 4.74
N LYS A 257 -3.04 5.92 5.46
CA LYS A 257 -3.95 7.02 5.82
C LYS A 257 -3.23 8.12 6.61
N ILE A 258 -2.35 7.75 7.55
CA ILE A 258 -1.50 8.71 8.28
C ILE A 258 -0.60 9.48 7.31
N GLY A 259 0.11 8.79 6.41
CA GLY A 259 0.95 9.46 5.42
C GLY A 259 0.15 10.37 4.48
N LEU A 260 -1.03 9.94 4.02
CA LEU A 260 -1.93 10.74 3.20
C LEU A 260 -2.46 11.98 3.95
N ALA A 261 -2.80 11.87 5.24
CA ALA A 261 -3.15 13.02 6.06
C ALA A 261 -2.02 14.05 6.08
N CYS A 262 -0.78 13.59 6.36
CA CYS A 262 0.40 14.43 6.38
C CYS A 262 0.72 15.06 5.01
N LEU A 263 0.49 14.32 3.93
CA LEU A 263 0.80 14.77 2.57
C LEU A 263 -0.24 15.78 2.05
N LYS A 264 -1.54 15.50 2.23
CA LYS A 264 -2.65 16.34 1.73
C LYS A 264 -2.81 17.62 2.53
N HIS A 265 -2.68 17.54 3.85
CA HIS A 265 -2.97 18.66 4.77
C HIS A 265 -1.71 19.32 5.34
N GLY A 266 -0.52 18.77 5.05
CA GLY A 266 0.74 19.40 5.41
C GLY A 266 1.01 20.65 4.56
N SER A 267 1.69 21.64 5.14
CA SER A 267 2.10 22.85 4.41
C SER A 267 3.06 22.53 3.26
N ALA A 268 3.31 23.48 2.35
CA ALA A 268 4.34 23.33 1.32
C ALA A 268 5.73 23.00 1.89
N LYS A 269 6.06 23.56 3.08
CA LYS A 269 7.30 23.25 3.81
C LYS A 269 7.32 21.81 4.30
N ASP A 270 6.18 21.30 4.73
CA ASP A 270 6.07 19.94 5.24
C ASP A 270 6.08 18.91 4.11
N ARG A 271 5.37 19.15 3.00
CA ARG A 271 5.48 18.33 1.78
C ARG A 271 6.93 18.25 1.30
N LYS A 272 7.67 19.35 1.33
CA LYS A 272 9.11 19.37 1.01
C LYS A 272 9.95 18.49 1.94
N LYS A 273 9.65 18.44 3.24
CA LYS A 273 10.33 17.53 4.19
C LYS A 273 10.00 16.07 3.87
N ILE A 274 8.71 15.77 3.64
CA ILE A 274 8.24 14.44 3.28
C ILE A 274 8.98 13.95 2.04
N ILE A 275 8.94 14.70 0.94
CA ILE A 275 9.58 14.30 -0.32
C ILE A 275 11.06 14.06 -0.13
N LYS A 276 11.79 14.97 0.55
CA LYS A 276 13.23 14.80 0.80
C LYS A 276 13.56 13.54 1.60
N SER A 277 12.69 13.12 2.51
CA SER A 277 12.89 11.89 3.28
C SER A 277 12.80 10.63 2.43
N LEU A 278 12.11 10.66 1.30
CA LEU A 278 11.92 9.50 0.41
C LEU A 278 13.16 9.13 -0.40
N LYS A 279 14.18 10.00 -0.43
CA LYS A 279 15.36 9.82 -1.28
C LYS A 279 16.04 8.47 -1.02
N GLY A 280 16.19 7.67 -2.06
CA GLY A 280 16.79 6.34 -2.01
C GLY A 280 15.86 5.26 -1.47
N GLN A 281 14.56 5.53 -1.31
CA GLN A 281 13.54 4.60 -0.81
C GLN A 281 12.33 4.51 -1.76
N ASN A 282 12.34 5.21 -2.89
CA ASN A 282 11.17 5.33 -3.77
C ASN A 282 10.83 3.99 -4.43
N MET A 283 11.84 3.18 -4.74
CA MET A 283 11.64 1.85 -5.31
C MET A 283 10.97 0.90 -4.33
N LYS A 284 11.41 0.90 -3.06
CA LYS A 284 10.76 0.14 -2.00
C LYS A 284 9.29 0.54 -1.82
N LEU A 285 8.98 1.84 -1.92
CA LEU A 285 7.61 2.32 -1.88
C LEU A 285 6.80 1.88 -3.10
N ALA A 286 7.36 2.04 -4.30
CA ALA A 286 6.66 1.73 -5.56
C ALA A 286 6.26 0.26 -5.65
N LEU A 287 7.11 -0.66 -5.17
CA LEU A 287 6.82 -2.10 -5.17
C LEU A 287 5.89 -2.54 -4.02
N GLY A 288 5.69 -1.70 -3.00
CA GLY A 288 4.83 -1.99 -1.85
C GLY A 288 3.35 -1.72 -2.11
N ASP A 289 2.47 -2.55 -1.52
CA ASP A 289 1.01 -2.48 -1.71
C ASP A 289 0.41 -1.10 -1.39
N TYR A 290 0.88 -0.46 -0.31
CA TYR A 290 0.41 0.86 0.09
C TYR A 290 1.37 1.99 -0.29
N GLY A 291 2.66 1.69 -0.42
CA GLY A 291 3.67 2.67 -0.84
C GLY A 291 3.40 3.20 -2.26
N CYS A 292 2.94 2.34 -3.18
CA CYS A 292 2.59 2.75 -4.53
C CYS A 292 1.43 3.76 -4.56
N LEU A 293 0.44 3.59 -3.67
CA LEU A 293 -0.69 4.51 -3.52
C LEU A 293 -0.25 5.84 -2.91
N PHE A 294 0.67 5.81 -1.94
CA PHE A 294 1.27 7.03 -1.40
C PHE A 294 2.01 7.82 -2.48
N LEU A 295 2.83 7.16 -3.30
CA LEU A 295 3.50 7.79 -4.44
C LEU A 295 2.50 8.32 -5.48
N ALA A 296 1.45 7.55 -5.81
CA ALA A 296 0.38 8.00 -6.71
C ALA A 296 -0.28 9.30 -6.20
N CYS A 297 -0.61 9.37 -4.90
CA CYS A 297 -1.14 10.60 -4.31
C CYS A 297 -0.13 11.75 -4.35
N LEU A 298 1.15 11.48 -4.05
CA LEU A 298 2.23 12.48 -4.08
C LEU A 298 2.38 13.11 -5.46
N LEU A 299 2.43 12.28 -6.50
CA LEU A 299 2.50 12.71 -7.90
C LEU A 299 1.26 13.51 -8.31
N SER A 300 0.12 13.27 -7.66
CA SER A 300 -1.15 13.91 -7.98
C SER A 300 -1.34 15.28 -7.33
N ILE A 301 -0.73 15.57 -6.17
CA ILE A 301 -1.08 16.78 -5.39
C ILE A 301 0.09 17.74 -5.11
N VAL A 302 1.33 17.30 -5.30
CA VAL A 302 2.49 18.15 -4.97
C VAL A 302 2.76 19.16 -6.07
N ASP A 303 2.76 20.44 -5.72
CA ASP A 303 3.01 21.53 -6.67
C ASP A 303 4.48 21.76 -7.01
N ASP A 304 5.40 21.45 -6.08
CA ASP A 304 6.86 21.54 -6.27
C ASP A 304 7.37 20.37 -7.12
N THR A 305 6.98 20.37 -8.39
CA THR A 305 7.30 19.36 -9.39
C THR A 305 8.79 19.23 -9.61
N LYS A 306 9.58 20.32 -9.49
CA LYS A 306 11.05 20.26 -9.58
C LYS A 306 11.66 19.38 -8.49
N LEU A 307 11.17 19.51 -7.25
CA LEU A 307 11.62 18.66 -6.15
C LEU A 307 11.17 17.21 -6.32
N VAL A 308 9.92 17.00 -6.75
CA VAL A 308 9.38 15.66 -7.04
C VAL A 308 10.19 15.00 -8.15
N THR A 309 10.53 15.71 -9.21
CA THR A 309 11.38 15.19 -10.29
C THR A 309 12.72 14.73 -9.74
N LYS A 310 13.42 15.63 -9.06
CA LYS A 310 14.76 15.37 -8.52
C LYS A 310 14.84 14.20 -7.53
N VAL A 311 13.80 14.00 -6.73
CA VAL A 311 13.84 13.02 -5.62
C VAL A 311 13.11 11.74 -5.96
N VAL A 312 12.00 11.81 -6.68
CA VAL A 312 11.11 10.66 -6.97
C VAL A 312 11.31 10.21 -8.41
N ILE A 313 11.07 11.09 -9.40
CA ILE A 313 11.10 10.71 -10.82
C ILE A 313 12.48 10.21 -11.23
N ASP A 314 13.55 10.95 -10.95
CA ASP A 314 14.93 10.58 -11.31
C ASP A 314 15.36 9.22 -10.73
N GLU A 315 14.77 8.80 -9.60
CA GLU A 315 15.04 7.50 -8.99
C GLU A 315 14.23 6.39 -9.68
N LEU A 316 12.93 6.61 -9.90
CA LEU A 316 12.07 5.66 -10.60
C LEU A 316 12.54 5.43 -12.05
N THR A 317 13.00 6.49 -12.74
CA THR A 317 13.51 6.43 -14.12
C THR A 317 14.65 5.41 -14.26
N LYS A 318 15.51 5.26 -13.24
CA LYS A 318 16.68 4.36 -13.28
C LYS A 318 16.33 2.88 -13.24
N GLN A 319 15.12 2.53 -12.81
CA GLN A 319 14.67 1.14 -12.65
C GLN A 319 13.31 0.93 -13.33
N LEU A 320 13.03 1.66 -14.41
CA LEU A 320 11.76 1.60 -15.14
C LEU A 320 11.39 0.20 -15.58
N LYS A 321 12.37 -0.58 -16.08
CA LYS A 321 12.12 -1.96 -16.52
C LYS A 321 11.52 -2.80 -15.38
N GLU A 322 12.01 -2.69 -14.16
CA GLU A 322 11.43 -3.41 -13.01
C GLU A 322 10.02 -2.91 -12.69
N LEU A 323 9.81 -1.60 -12.72
CA LEU A 323 8.52 -0.97 -12.37
C LEU A 323 7.40 -1.34 -13.34
N ILE A 324 7.64 -1.30 -14.66
CA ILE A 324 6.59 -1.51 -15.67
C ILE A 324 6.05 -2.95 -15.66
N PHE A 325 6.85 -3.93 -15.25
CA PHE A 325 6.42 -5.33 -15.13
C PHE A 325 5.78 -5.65 -13.76
N ASP A 326 6.02 -4.83 -12.74
CA ASP A 326 5.54 -5.11 -11.39
C ASP A 326 4.04 -4.79 -11.18
N LYS A 327 3.40 -5.54 -10.27
CA LYS A 327 1.99 -5.35 -9.91
C LYS A 327 1.72 -3.97 -9.29
N ASN A 328 2.63 -3.49 -8.44
CA ASN A 328 2.48 -2.23 -7.71
C ASN A 328 3.33 -1.13 -8.34
N GLY A 329 4.53 -1.47 -8.81
CA GLY A 329 5.53 -0.56 -9.37
C GLY A 329 5.05 0.25 -10.57
N ARG A 330 4.14 -0.30 -11.38
CA ARG A 330 3.57 0.43 -12.53
C ARG A 330 2.54 1.49 -12.13
N ARG A 331 1.94 1.39 -10.93
CA ARG A 331 0.81 2.26 -10.53
C ARG A 331 1.19 3.75 -10.45
N PRO A 332 2.35 4.16 -9.91
CA PRO A 332 2.79 5.56 -9.97
C PRO A 332 2.96 6.09 -11.40
N LEU A 333 3.43 5.25 -12.34
CA LEU A 333 3.57 5.62 -13.76
C LEU A 333 2.19 5.76 -14.42
N LEU A 334 1.30 4.79 -14.19
CA LEU A 334 -0.07 4.82 -14.68
C LEU A 334 -0.84 6.00 -14.10
N GLN A 335 -0.58 6.42 -12.86
CA GLN A 335 -1.20 7.62 -12.29
C GLN A 335 -0.81 8.90 -13.04
N LEU A 336 0.41 8.97 -13.60
CA LEU A 336 0.82 10.10 -14.43
C LEU A 336 0.17 10.05 -15.83
N LEU A 337 -0.01 8.86 -16.39
CA LEU A 337 -0.58 8.67 -17.72
C LEU A 337 -2.12 8.78 -17.73
N HIS A 338 -2.78 8.08 -16.81
CA HIS A 338 -4.22 8.01 -16.64
C HIS A 338 -4.60 8.03 -15.14
N PRO A 339 -4.78 9.22 -14.54
CA PRO A 339 -5.01 9.35 -13.12
C PRO A 339 -6.29 8.64 -12.69
N LEU A 340 -6.26 7.99 -11.52
CA LEU A 340 -7.41 7.41 -10.82
C LEU A 340 -8.24 6.38 -11.63
N CYS A 341 -7.63 5.79 -12.66
CA CYS A 341 -8.29 4.82 -13.52
C CYS A 341 -8.72 3.57 -12.73
N SER A 342 -10.01 3.26 -12.75
CA SER A 342 -10.57 2.05 -12.15
C SER A 342 -10.02 0.73 -12.75
N ARG A 343 -9.40 0.78 -13.94
CA ARG A 343 -8.70 -0.37 -14.53
C ARG A 343 -7.42 -0.74 -13.76
N TYR A 344 -6.74 0.25 -13.18
CA TYR A 344 -5.42 0.07 -12.56
C TYR A 344 -5.47 0.11 -11.03
N LEU A 345 -6.53 0.68 -10.49
CA LEU A 345 -6.77 0.87 -9.06
C LEU A 345 -8.07 0.18 -8.66
N THR A 346 -8.00 -0.70 -7.67
CA THR A 346 -9.18 -1.36 -7.14
C THR A 346 -10.10 -0.36 -6.43
N PRO A 347 -11.40 -0.68 -6.21
CA PRO A 347 -12.28 0.17 -5.42
C PRO A 347 -11.72 0.51 -4.03
N THR A 348 -11.04 -0.45 -3.40
CA THR A 348 -10.34 -0.26 -2.12
C THR A 348 -9.17 0.72 -2.23
N ASP A 349 -8.38 0.64 -3.30
CA ASP A 349 -7.28 1.57 -3.55
C ASP A 349 -7.81 3.00 -3.72
N LEU A 350 -8.90 3.17 -4.47
CA LEU A 350 -9.56 4.45 -4.68
C LEU A 350 -10.12 5.03 -3.36
N ILE A 351 -10.72 4.20 -2.50
CA ILE A 351 -11.18 4.64 -1.16
C ILE A 351 -9.98 5.12 -0.32
N CYS A 352 -8.87 4.39 -0.34
CA CYS A 352 -7.66 4.80 0.38
C CYS A 352 -7.13 6.15 -0.15
N LEU A 353 -7.02 6.32 -1.47
CA LEU A 353 -6.56 7.56 -2.10
C LEU A 353 -7.49 8.75 -1.83
N LYS A 354 -8.79 8.51 -1.64
CA LYS A 354 -9.78 9.54 -1.29
C LYS A 354 -9.73 9.95 0.19
N TYR A 355 -9.03 9.21 1.05
CA TYR A 355 -8.94 9.54 2.47
C TYR A 355 -8.49 10.99 2.70
N SER A 356 -9.23 11.71 3.54
CA SER A 356 -8.99 13.08 3.96
C SER A 356 -9.44 13.27 5.41
N VAL A 357 -8.97 14.34 6.05
CA VAL A 357 -9.34 14.66 7.44
C VAL A 357 -10.57 15.55 7.39
N PRO A 358 -11.73 15.12 7.93
CA PRO A 358 -13.01 15.81 7.71
C PRO A 358 -13.00 17.31 8.03
N SER A 359 -12.35 17.72 9.12
CA SER A 359 -12.29 19.12 9.56
C SER A 359 -11.34 20.01 8.76
N LEU A 360 -10.52 19.42 7.87
CA LEU A 360 -9.55 20.12 7.02
C LEU A 360 -9.99 20.21 5.56
N VAL A 361 -11.10 19.57 5.20
CA VAL A 361 -11.69 19.59 3.85
C VAL A 361 -12.58 20.84 3.68
N SER A 362 -12.59 21.42 2.49
CA SER A 362 -13.44 22.58 2.20
C SER A 362 -14.92 22.17 2.01
N LYS A 363 -15.87 23.10 2.20
CA LYS A 363 -17.32 22.78 2.23
C LYS A 363 -17.85 22.19 0.91
N ASP A 364 -17.24 22.52 -0.22
CA ASP A 364 -17.66 22.02 -1.53
C ASP A 364 -17.27 20.54 -1.76
N GLU A 365 -16.28 20.04 -1.02
CA GLU A 365 -15.71 18.69 -1.16
C GLU A 365 -16.33 17.66 -0.18
N ALA A 366 -17.14 18.12 0.79
CA ALA A 366 -17.75 17.26 1.80
C ALA A 366 -18.89 16.38 1.23
N SER A 367 -19.54 16.81 0.16
CA SER A 367 -20.70 16.15 -0.45
C SER A 367 -20.36 14.81 -1.14
N GLU A 368 -19.15 14.65 -1.67
CA GLU A 368 -18.70 13.40 -2.32
C GLU A 368 -18.07 12.39 -1.34
N SER A 369 -17.52 12.86 -0.21
CA SER A 369 -16.88 12.00 0.81
C SER A 369 -17.90 11.35 1.76
N ALA A 370 -19.07 11.98 1.95
CA ALA A 370 -20.10 11.53 2.88
C ALA A 370 -20.75 10.18 2.47
N THR A 371 -20.70 9.80 1.19
CA THR A 371 -21.43 8.63 0.67
C THR A 371 -20.74 7.29 0.90
N LYS A 372 -19.56 7.22 1.56
CA LYS A 372 -18.83 5.94 1.75
C LYS A 372 -18.15 5.76 3.12
N VAL A 373 -18.71 6.29 4.20
CA VAL A 373 -18.17 6.05 5.55
C VAL A 373 -18.68 4.73 6.17
N ASN A 374 -19.56 3.99 5.49
CA ASN A 374 -20.07 2.71 5.99
C ASN A 374 -19.94 1.61 4.93
N LEU A 375 -18.86 0.83 4.95
CA LEU A 375 -18.80 -0.48 4.29
C LEU A 375 -17.63 -1.35 4.79
N ASP A 376 -17.73 -1.84 6.04
CA ASP A 376 -16.91 -2.96 6.52
C ASP A 376 -17.68 -4.30 6.53
N SER A 377 -18.78 -4.38 5.78
CA SER A 377 -19.49 -5.64 5.60
C SER A 377 -20.02 -5.79 4.18
N LYS A 378 -19.53 -6.86 3.52
CA LYS A 378 -19.80 -7.35 2.16
C LYS A 378 -18.86 -6.81 1.09
N LEU A 379 -18.17 -7.73 0.42
CA LEU A 379 -18.16 -7.88 -1.04
C LEU A 379 -17.30 -9.10 -1.40
N ASP A 380 -17.91 -10.27 -1.32
CA ASP A 380 -17.66 -11.33 -2.31
C ASP A 380 -18.58 -11.01 -3.52
N ASP A 381 -18.06 -11.26 -4.72
CA ASP A 381 -18.71 -11.19 -6.03
C ASP A 381 -19.29 -9.84 -6.49
N VAL A 382 -18.50 -9.07 -7.27
CA VAL A 382 -18.94 -8.52 -8.58
C VAL A 382 -17.70 -8.27 -9.46
N ALA A 383 -17.55 -9.06 -10.52
CA ALA A 383 -16.67 -8.77 -11.65
C ALA A 383 -17.39 -7.89 -12.68
N ASP A 384 -16.61 -7.03 -13.35
CA ASP A 384 -16.93 -6.27 -14.56
C ASP A 384 -18.16 -5.36 -14.55
N LYS A 385 -17.97 -4.11 -14.10
CA LYS A 385 -18.55 -2.89 -14.72
C LYS A 385 -17.65 -1.67 -14.46
N GLU A 386 -17.26 -0.95 -15.52
CA GLU A 386 -16.61 0.37 -15.43
C GLU A 386 -17.63 1.39 -14.88
N PRO A 387 -17.37 2.06 -13.73
CA PRO A 387 -18.21 3.15 -13.28
C PRO A 387 -17.79 4.43 -14.01
N GLY A 388 -18.63 4.88 -14.95
CA GLY A 388 -18.53 6.20 -15.56
C GLY A 388 -18.87 7.31 -14.56
N GLY A 389 -17.87 7.75 -13.80
CA GLY A 389 -17.88 9.00 -13.05
C GLY A 389 -16.67 9.83 -13.45
N SER A 390 -16.76 11.16 -13.41
CA SER A 390 -15.64 12.06 -13.74
C SER A 390 -14.44 11.80 -12.82
N GLU A 391 -13.46 11.04 -13.32
CA GLU A 391 -12.25 10.60 -12.59
C GLU A 391 -11.29 11.76 -12.24
N ASP A 392 -11.54 12.98 -12.75
CA ASP A 392 -10.57 14.09 -12.73
C ASP A 392 -10.52 14.94 -11.43
N THR A 393 -11.46 14.79 -10.48
CA THR A 393 -11.62 15.77 -9.36
C THR A 393 -11.46 15.19 -7.94
N LEU A 394 -10.86 14.01 -7.77
CA LEU A 394 -11.11 13.19 -6.58
C LEU A 394 -10.03 13.20 -5.47
N VAL A 395 -8.97 14.01 -5.55
CA VAL A 395 -7.95 14.11 -4.48
C VAL A 395 -7.98 15.49 -3.83
N ALA A 396 -8.90 15.67 -2.87
CA ALA A 396 -8.98 16.86 -2.03
C ALA A 396 -7.60 17.20 -1.44
N SER A 397 -7.05 18.35 -1.81
CA SER A 397 -5.76 18.87 -1.35
C SER A 397 -5.65 20.37 -1.61
N ASP A 398 -4.86 21.08 -0.82
CA ASP A 398 -4.55 22.52 -1.00
C ASP A 398 -3.63 22.81 -2.19
N SER A 399 -3.69 21.98 -3.22
CA SER A 399 -2.87 22.07 -4.41
C SER A 399 -3.36 23.20 -5.32
N LYS A 400 -2.46 24.09 -5.73
CA LYS A 400 -2.80 25.27 -6.55
C LYS A 400 -2.51 25.06 -8.03
N LYS A 401 -1.75 24.02 -8.37
CA LYS A 401 -1.36 23.75 -9.77
C LYS A 401 -2.43 22.90 -10.44
N ASP A 402 -2.74 23.25 -11.68
CA ASP A 402 -3.63 22.46 -12.54
C ASP A 402 -3.11 21.00 -12.67
N PRO A 403 -3.98 19.98 -12.47
CA PRO A 403 -3.58 18.58 -12.54
C PRO A 403 -2.92 18.19 -13.86
N PHE A 404 -3.43 18.67 -15.00
CA PHE A 404 -2.86 18.35 -16.30
C PHE A 404 -1.46 18.96 -16.46
N LYS A 405 -1.28 20.24 -16.12
CA LYS A 405 0.04 20.89 -16.11
C LYS A 405 1.02 20.18 -15.19
N ARG A 406 0.59 19.73 -14.00
CA ARG A 406 1.46 18.94 -13.11
C ARG A 406 1.94 17.65 -13.78
N ARG A 407 1.04 16.88 -14.39
CA ARG A 407 1.40 15.65 -15.11
C ARG A 407 2.35 15.93 -16.27
N GLN A 408 2.10 16.98 -17.07
CA GLN A 408 3.03 17.40 -18.12
C GLN A 408 4.43 17.76 -17.59
N GLU A 409 4.53 18.46 -16.46
CA GLU A 409 5.83 18.77 -15.86
C GLU A 409 6.57 17.53 -15.34
N LEU A 410 5.85 16.56 -14.78
CA LEU A 410 6.43 15.34 -14.22
C LEU A 410 6.72 14.26 -15.26
N LEU A 411 6.03 14.26 -16.40
CA LEU A 411 6.26 13.32 -17.51
C LEU A 411 7.16 13.91 -18.59
N VAL A 412 6.83 15.09 -19.11
CA VAL A 412 7.43 15.66 -20.32
C VAL A 412 8.67 16.47 -19.96
N LYS A 413 8.53 17.47 -19.08
CA LYS A 413 9.67 18.34 -18.71
C LYS A 413 10.76 17.63 -17.90
N SER A 414 10.46 16.47 -17.32
CA SER A 414 11.42 15.60 -16.61
C SER A 414 12.13 14.61 -17.54
N GLU A 415 11.74 14.54 -18.82
CA GLU A 415 12.19 13.53 -19.79
C GLU A 415 11.88 12.08 -19.38
N LEU A 416 11.04 11.86 -18.36
CA LEU A 416 10.58 10.53 -17.97
C LEU A 416 9.92 9.79 -19.14
N PHE A 417 9.14 10.52 -19.96
CA PHE A 417 8.47 9.93 -21.11
C PHE A 417 9.44 9.33 -22.13
N GLU A 418 10.61 9.94 -22.38
CA GLU A 418 11.57 9.44 -23.37
C GLU A 418 12.10 8.07 -22.94
N VAL A 419 12.55 7.99 -21.68
CA VAL A 419 13.08 6.73 -21.12
C VAL A 419 11.97 5.69 -21.01
N LEU A 420 10.74 6.10 -20.68
CA LEU A 420 9.59 5.21 -20.60
C LEU A 420 9.23 4.62 -21.97
N ILE A 421 9.16 5.45 -23.02
CA ILE A 421 8.87 5.00 -24.38
C ILE A 421 9.99 4.10 -24.89
N GLU A 422 11.26 4.47 -24.70
CA GLU A 422 12.40 3.63 -25.11
C GLU A 422 12.36 2.28 -24.40
N THR A 423 12.14 2.27 -23.08
CA THR A 423 11.99 1.01 -22.31
C THR A 423 10.81 0.18 -22.84
N CYS A 424 9.70 0.82 -23.24
CA CYS A 424 8.59 0.11 -23.86
C CYS A 424 8.98 -0.48 -25.22
N ILE A 425 9.68 0.27 -26.08
CA ILE A 425 10.13 -0.18 -27.41
C ILE A 425 11.05 -1.40 -27.28
N GLU A 426 12.04 -1.34 -26.39
CA GLU A 426 13.00 -2.42 -26.17
C GLU A 426 12.36 -3.71 -25.64
N ASN A 427 11.21 -3.62 -24.97
CA ASN A 427 10.57 -4.74 -24.27
C ASN A 427 9.15 -5.05 -24.76
N VAL A 428 8.74 -4.56 -25.95
CA VAL A 428 7.38 -4.72 -26.51
C VAL A 428 6.88 -6.17 -26.45
N GLY A 429 7.70 -7.11 -26.91
CA GLY A 429 7.30 -8.52 -27.04
C GLY A 429 6.93 -9.14 -25.69
N GLU A 430 7.68 -8.82 -24.63
CA GLU A 430 7.38 -9.28 -23.28
C GLU A 430 6.19 -8.51 -22.70
N LEU A 431 6.20 -7.17 -22.79
CA LEU A 431 5.15 -6.31 -22.22
C LEU A 431 3.74 -6.69 -22.71
N LEU A 432 3.57 -6.90 -24.02
CA LEU A 432 2.29 -7.28 -24.63
C LEU A 432 1.68 -8.55 -24.01
N ARG A 433 2.53 -9.50 -23.63
CA ARG A 433 2.11 -10.84 -23.18
C ARG A 433 1.97 -10.97 -21.67
N THR A 434 2.30 -9.93 -20.90
CA THR A 434 2.17 -9.93 -19.44
C THR A 434 0.84 -9.37 -18.97
N ASN A 435 0.43 -9.75 -17.75
CA ASN A 435 -0.79 -9.22 -17.15
C ASN A 435 -0.71 -7.72 -16.82
N PHE A 436 0.48 -7.24 -16.46
CA PHE A 436 0.68 -5.89 -15.91
C PHE A 436 1.40 -4.95 -16.87
N GLY A 437 2.43 -5.42 -17.58
CA GLY A 437 3.22 -4.59 -18.49
C GLY A 437 2.40 -4.01 -19.65
N LYS A 438 1.41 -4.77 -20.13
CA LYS A 438 0.49 -4.30 -21.18
C LYS A 438 -0.27 -3.03 -20.81
N ASP A 439 -0.51 -2.77 -19.52
CA ASP A 439 -1.25 -1.59 -19.06
C ASP A 439 -0.46 -0.31 -19.36
N VAL A 440 0.84 -0.33 -19.06
CA VAL A 440 1.74 0.80 -19.31
C VAL A 440 1.93 0.99 -20.81
N LEU A 441 2.16 -0.11 -21.54
CA LEU A 441 2.32 -0.08 -22.99
C LEU A 441 1.08 0.51 -23.68
N TYR A 442 -0.11 0.12 -23.22
CA TYR A 442 -1.38 0.65 -23.68
C TYR A 442 -1.44 2.17 -23.49
N GLU A 443 -1.28 2.65 -22.26
CA GLU A 443 -1.43 4.07 -21.93
C GLU A 443 -0.41 4.95 -22.66
N VAL A 444 0.84 4.48 -22.80
CA VAL A 444 1.88 5.20 -23.54
C VAL A 444 1.53 5.30 -25.03
N ALA A 445 1.08 4.21 -25.65
CA ALA A 445 0.81 4.19 -27.08
C ALA A 445 -0.46 4.97 -27.48
N VAL A 446 -1.43 5.12 -26.58
CA VAL A 446 -2.62 5.97 -26.82
C VAL A 446 -2.39 7.44 -26.42
N GLY A 447 -1.20 7.79 -25.92
CA GLY A 447 -0.83 9.16 -25.54
C GLY A 447 -1.28 9.58 -24.13
N GLY A 448 -1.79 8.64 -23.33
CA GLY A 448 -2.34 8.85 -22.00
C GLY A 448 -3.63 9.67 -21.98
N LYS A 449 -4.26 9.73 -20.81
CA LYS A 449 -5.52 10.46 -20.60
C LYS A 449 -5.35 11.95 -20.87
N ASN A 450 -6.27 12.50 -21.66
CA ASN A 450 -6.30 13.89 -22.11
C ASN A 450 -5.10 14.25 -22.99
N ASN A 451 -4.52 13.26 -23.70
CA ASN A 451 -3.33 13.42 -24.54
C ASN A 451 -2.17 14.08 -23.77
N VAL A 452 -1.87 13.60 -22.56
CA VAL A 452 -0.80 14.17 -21.72
C VAL A 452 0.58 14.07 -22.37
N LEU A 453 0.74 13.12 -23.31
CA LEU A 453 1.94 12.95 -24.14
C LEU A 453 1.83 13.68 -25.50
N GLU A 454 1.00 14.71 -25.60
CA GLU A 454 0.99 15.59 -26.77
C GLU A 454 2.36 16.28 -26.95
N GLY A 455 2.88 16.25 -28.18
CA GLY A 455 4.20 16.79 -28.54
C GLY A 455 5.32 15.76 -28.66
N VAL A 456 5.07 14.48 -28.34
CA VAL A 456 6.07 13.39 -28.46
C VAL A 456 5.61 12.30 -29.42
N THR A 457 4.77 12.69 -30.37
CA THR A 457 4.07 11.83 -31.33
C THR A 457 5.03 10.98 -32.17
N ASP A 458 6.19 11.53 -32.55
CA ASP A 458 7.16 10.82 -33.37
C ASP A 458 7.70 9.57 -32.65
N ARG A 459 7.98 9.68 -31.35
CA ARG A 459 8.45 8.57 -30.51
C ARG A 459 7.33 7.54 -30.28
N ILE A 460 6.09 8.01 -30.11
CA ILE A 460 4.91 7.14 -30.04
C ILE A 460 4.71 6.37 -31.36
N HIS A 461 4.95 6.99 -32.53
CA HIS A 461 4.89 6.30 -33.82
C HIS A 461 5.99 5.23 -33.97
N VAL A 462 7.18 5.46 -33.41
CA VAL A 462 8.22 4.41 -33.33
C VAL A 462 7.73 3.24 -32.48
N LEU A 463 7.08 3.51 -31.34
CA LEU A 463 6.46 2.48 -30.50
C LEU A 463 5.35 1.73 -31.23
N HIS A 464 4.47 2.42 -31.96
CA HIS A 464 3.45 1.77 -32.81
C HIS A 464 4.08 0.83 -33.82
N ASN A 465 5.16 1.26 -34.47
CA ASN A 465 5.90 0.44 -35.42
C ASN A 465 6.56 -0.78 -34.77
N ALA A 466 7.06 -0.66 -33.54
CA ALA A 466 7.66 -1.76 -32.78
C ALA A 466 6.60 -2.80 -32.38
N ILE A 467 5.43 -2.36 -31.90
CA ILE A 467 4.27 -3.23 -31.61
C ILE A 467 3.82 -3.95 -32.89
N ALA A 468 3.68 -3.21 -33.99
CA ALA A 468 3.28 -3.79 -35.26
C ALA A 468 4.34 -4.75 -35.83
N SER A 469 5.64 -4.52 -35.61
CA SER A 469 6.71 -5.48 -35.94
C SER A 469 6.58 -6.78 -35.15
N ASP A 470 6.31 -6.71 -33.84
CA ASP A 470 6.13 -7.92 -33.03
C ASP A 470 4.91 -8.73 -33.49
N ALA A 471 3.85 -8.03 -33.90
CA ALA A 471 2.63 -8.64 -34.41
C ALA A 471 2.73 -9.15 -35.86
N GLU A 472 3.73 -8.74 -36.63
CA GLU A 472 3.98 -9.23 -37.98
C GLU A 472 4.72 -10.58 -38.00
N ARG A 473 5.39 -10.92 -36.89
CA ARG A 473 6.17 -12.16 -36.75
C ARG A 473 5.29 -13.39 -37.03
N PRO A 474 5.82 -14.43 -37.68
CA PRO A 474 5.06 -15.65 -37.90
C PRO A 474 4.70 -16.33 -36.57
N ARG A 475 3.68 -17.19 -36.59
CA ARG A 475 3.38 -18.09 -35.47
C ARG A 475 4.55 -19.04 -35.26
N THR A 476 5.01 -19.17 -34.02
CA THR A 476 6.06 -20.12 -33.62
C THR A 476 5.56 -20.98 -32.46
N GLU A 477 6.25 -22.09 -32.20
CA GLU A 477 5.91 -22.99 -31.08
C GLU A 477 6.33 -22.42 -29.73
N ASP A 478 7.42 -21.67 -29.67
CA ASP A 478 8.04 -21.20 -28.42
C ASP A 478 7.34 -19.98 -27.80
N VAL A 479 6.74 -19.12 -28.63
CA VAL A 479 6.15 -17.85 -28.18
C VAL A 479 4.81 -17.67 -28.86
N GLU A 480 3.74 -17.56 -28.07
CA GLU A 480 2.41 -17.28 -28.61
C GLU A 480 2.41 -15.98 -29.44
N HIS A 481 1.77 -16.06 -30.60
CA HIS A 481 1.67 -14.93 -31.52
C HIS A 481 0.91 -13.76 -30.88
N ALA A 482 1.27 -12.51 -31.22
CA ALA A 482 0.72 -11.33 -30.56
C ALA A 482 -0.81 -11.18 -30.72
N PHE A 483 -1.39 -11.69 -31.81
CA PHE A 483 -2.86 -11.70 -31.97
C PHE A 483 -3.54 -12.90 -31.30
N ASP A 484 -2.79 -13.95 -30.96
CA ASP A 484 -3.33 -15.19 -30.40
C ASP A 484 -3.12 -15.30 -28.89
N ASN A 485 -2.21 -14.53 -28.29
CA ASN A 485 -2.02 -14.53 -26.84
C ASN A 485 -3.15 -13.79 -26.11
N TYR A 486 -3.54 -14.32 -24.94
CA TYR A 486 -4.66 -13.82 -24.13
C TYR A 486 -4.52 -12.34 -23.75
N HIS A 487 -3.32 -11.90 -23.37
CA HIS A 487 -3.07 -10.55 -22.89
C HIS A 487 -2.92 -9.57 -24.05
N SER A 488 -2.11 -9.95 -25.05
CA SER A 488 -1.75 -9.08 -26.17
C SER A 488 -2.91 -8.85 -27.14
N SER A 489 -3.72 -9.86 -27.44
CA SER A 489 -4.90 -9.72 -28.31
C SER A 489 -5.89 -8.68 -27.78
N ARG A 490 -6.15 -8.70 -26.47
CA ARG A 490 -7.06 -7.75 -25.81
C ARG A 490 -6.52 -6.33 -25.83
N VAL A 491 -5.23 -6.15 -25.54
CA VAL A 491 -4.63 -4.81 -25.54
C VAL A 491 -4.53 -4.23 -26.95
N ILE A 492 -4.13 -5.04 -27.94
CA ILE A 492 -4.06 -4.62 -29.34
C ILE A 492 -5.44 -4.26 -29.88
N ARG A 493 -6.48 -5.09 -29.64
CA ARG A 493 -7.87 -4.75 -29.98
C ARG A 493 -8.24 -3.39 -29.41
N LYS A 494 -7.94 -3.17 -28.13
CA LYS A 494 -8.26 -1.91 -27.47
C LYS A 494 -7.51 -0.71 -28.07
N MET A 495 -6.24 -0.88 -28.40
CA MET A 495 -5.45 0.16 -29.08
C MET A 495 -5.99 0.49 -30.48
N ILE A 496 -6.54 -0.49 -31.22
CA ILE A 496 -7.20 -0.23 -32.52
C ILE A 496 -8.42 0.67 -32.34
N LEU A 497 -9.22 0.42 -31.28
CA LEU A 497 -10.43 1.20 -30.99
C LEU A 497 -10.08 2.60 -30.49
N ASP A 498 -9.06 2.72 -29.65
CA ASP A 498 -8.75 3.95 -28.92
C ASP A 498 -7.71 4.84 -29.64
N CYS A 499 -6.94 4.31 -30.60
CA CYS A 499 -5.87 5.05 -31.29
C CYS A 499 -5.86 4.79 -32.82
N PRO A 500 -6.47 5.69 -33.63
CA PRO A 500 -6.52 5.56 -35.09
C PRO A 500 -5.14 5.49 -35.77
N ALA A 501 -4.15 6.24 -35.25
CA ALA A 501 -2.79 6.23 -35.78
C ALA A 501 -2.10 4.86 -35.61
N PHE A 502 -2.31 4.23 -34.46
CA PHE A 502 -1.84 2.86 -34.21
C PHE A 502 -2.55 1.88 -35.14
N ALA A 503 -3.88 1.97 -35.24
CA ALA A 503 -4.68 1.10 -36.11
C ALA A 503 -4.19 1.14 -37.57
N ALA A 504 -3.91 2.32 -38.11
CA ALA A 504 -3.37 2.47 -39.46
C ALA A 504 -1.97 1.83 -39.62
N THR A 505 -1.10 2.01 -38.62
CA THR A 505 0.25 1.42 -38.62
C THR A 505 0.21 -0.10 -38.56
N LEU A 506 -0.59 -0.65 -37.65
CA LEU A 506 -0.78 -2.09 -37.50
C LEU A 506 -1.40 -2.72 -38.76
N TRP A 507 -2.38 -2.03 -39.36
CA TRP A 507 -3.03 -2.50 -40.58
C TRP A 507 -2.02 -2.68 -41.71
N LYS A 508 -1.26 -1.62 -41.97
CA LYS A 508 -0.26 -1.59 -43.06
C LYS A 508 0.81 -2.67 -42.90
N LYS A 509 1.22 -2.95 -41.66
CA LYS A 509 2.40 -3.78 -41.38
C LYS A 509 2.07 -5.25 -41.09
N ALA A 510 1.01 -5.52 -40.32
CA ALA A 510 0.75 -6.86 -39.80
C ALA A 510 -0.51 -7.53 -40.36
N LEU A 511 -1.53 -6.77 -40.81
CA LEU A 511 -2.86 -7.33 -41.12
C LEU A 511 -3.26 -7.31 -42.59
N LYS A 512 -2.88 -6.29 -43.36
CA LYS A 512 -3.31 -6.13 -44.76
C LYS A 512 -2.95 -7.38 -45.59
N GLY A 513 -3.96 -8.01 -46.18
CA GLY A 513 -3.85 -9.24 -46.98
C GLY A 513 -3.75 -10.53 -46.16
N LYS A 514 -3.83 -10.45 -44.83
CA LYS A 514 -3.66 -11.58 -43.89
C LYS A 514 -4.88 -11.80 -43.00
N CYS A 515 -5.98 -11.06 -43.13
CA CYS A 515 -7.11 -11.14 -42.19
C CYS A 515 -7.73 -12.54 -42.08
N LYS A 516 -7.77 -13.29 -43.18
CA LYS A 516 -8.32 -14.66 -43.20
C LYS A 516 -7.53 -15.62 -42.30
N SER A 517 -6.21 -15.45 -42.14
CA SER A 517 -5.39 -16.31 -41.27
C SER A 517 -5.52 -15.96 -39.78
N PHE A 518 -6.21 -14.87 -39.47
CA PHE A 518 -6.48 -14.36 -38.14
C PHE A 518 -7.99 -14.30 -37.84
N ALA A 519 -8.80 -15.06 -38.57
CA ALA A 519 -10.26 -15.02 -38.46
C ALA A 519 -10.84 -15.95 -37.38
N ASP A 520 -10.01 -16.59 -36.54
CA ASP A 520 -10.44 -17.52 -35.49
C ASP A 520 -9.81 -17.15 -34.12
N GLY A 521 -10.30 -17.77 -33.04
CA GLY A 521 -9.73 -17.64 -31.69
C GLY A 521 -9.72 -16.19 -31.17
N PHE A 522 -8.66 -15.81 -30.46
CA PHE A 522 -8.50 -14.45 -29.97
C PHE A 522 -8.15 -13.45 -31.08
N SER A 523 -7.47 -13.88 -32.14
CA SER A 523 -7.08 -13.02 -33.25
C SER A 523 -8.28 -12.52 -34.06
N SER A 524 -9.36 -13.30 -34.13
CA SER A 524 -10.63 -12.87 -34.76
C SER A 524 -11.15 -11.55 -34.18
N LYS A 525 -11.02 -11.35 -32.85
CA LYS A 525 -11.46 -10.13 -32.16
C LYS A 525 -10.60 -8.93 -32.48
N VAL A 526 -9.32 -9.14 -32.77
CA VAL A 526 -8.39 -8.09 -33.21
C VAL A 526 -8.77 -7.61 -34.61
N VAL A 527 -9.05 -8.53 -35.52
CA VAL A 527 -9.49 -8.21 -36.90
C VAL A 527 -10.86 -7.52 -36.87
N ALA A 528 -11.81 -8.03 -36.08
CA ALA A 528 -13.14 -7.44 -35.91
C ALA A 528 -13.10 -5.99 -35.45
N ALA A 529 -12.12 -5.63 -34.62
CA ALA A 529 -11.96 -4.31 -34.01
C ALA A 529 -11.95 -3.16 -35.02
N TYR A 530 -11.45 -3.40 -36.24
CA TYR A 530 -11.41 -2.36 -37.27
C TYR A 530 -12.79 -1.90 -37.71
N LEU A 531 -13.77 -2.82 -37.80
CA LEU A 531 -15.14 -2.46 -38.16
C LEU A 531 -15.97 -1.97 -36.96
N GLU A 532 -15.55 -2.32 -35.74
CA GLU A 532 -16.11 -1.82 -34.48
C GLU A 532 -15.67 -0.38 -34.16
N SER A 533 -14.48 0.04 -34.61
CA SER A 533 -13.89 1.36 -34.33
C SER A 533 -14.88 2.50 -34.61
N SER A 534 -14.95 3.53 -33.76
CA SER A 534 -15.80 4.70 -34.06
C SER A 534 -15.23 5.58 -35.18
N ASP A 535 -13.95 5.42 -35.55
CA ASP A 535 -13.29 6.22 -36.58
C ASP A 535 -13.57 5.66 -37.98
N SER A 536 -14.24 6.46 -38.82
CA SER A 536 -14.55 6.12 -40.21
C SER A 536 -13.34 5.71 -41.04
N LYS A 537 -12.18 6.38 -40.86
CA LYS A 537 -10.97 6.07 -41.61
C LYS A 537 -10.43 4.70 -41.23
N VAL A 538 -10.51 4.33 -39.96
CA VAL A 538 -10.10 3.00 -39.49
C VAL A 538 -11.01 1.91 -40.06
N LYS A 539 -12.33 2.14 -40.12
CA LYS A 539 -13.26 1.22 -40.78
C LYS A 539 -12.95 1.03 -42.25
N ASP A 540 -12.78 2.14 -42.97
CA ASP A 540 -12.59 2.14 -44.42
C ASP A 540 -11.30 1.42 -44.84
N LEU A 541 -10.25 1.48 -44.01
CA LEU A 541 -8.99 0.75 -44.23
C LEU A 541 -9.20 -0.77 -44.35
N ALA A 542 -10.11 -1.32 -43.55
CA ALA A 542 -10.29 -2.76 -43.39
C ALA A 542 -11.54 -3.33 -44.08
N LYS A 543 -12.49 -2.46 -44.47
CA LYS A 543 -13.81 -2.85 -44.96
C LYS A 543 -13.78 -3.84 -46.11
N SER A 544 -12.90 -3.65 -47.10
CA SER A 544 -12.83 -4.52 -48.28
C SER A 544 -12.34 -5.94 -47.98
N GLU A 545 -11.57 -6.13 -46.91
CA GLU A 545 -10.98 -7.43 -46.54
C GLU A 545 -11.75 -8.12 -45.40
N VAL A 546 -12.25 -7.34 -44.43
CA VAL A 546 -12.91 -7.88 -43.23
C VAL A 546 -14.42 -8.10 -43.44
N GLN A 547 -15.12 -7.24 -44.20
CA GLN A 547 -16.55 -7.39 -44.45
C GLN A 547 -16.92 -8.72 -45.11
N PRO A 548 -16.21 -9.21 -46.16
CA PRO A 548 -16.50 -10.51 -46.75
C PRO A 548 -16.33 -11.69 -45.79
N LEU A 549 -15.42 -11.58 -44.80
CA LEU A 549 -15.23 -12.61 -43.78
C LEU A 549 -16.41 -12.67 -42.81
N ILE A 550 -17.05 -11.53 -42.55
CA ILE A 550 -18.26 -11.44 -41.72
C ILE A 550 -19.47 -11.96 -42.48
N ASP A 551 -19.65 -11.49 -43.72
CA ASP A 551 -20.77 -11.89 -44.57
C ASP A 551 -20.72 -13.41 -44.86
N GLY A 552 -19.52 -13.97 -44.99
CA GLY A 552 -19.27 -15.40 -45.13
C GLY A 552 -19.38 -16.21 -43.82
N GLY A 553 -19.70 -15.57 -42.68
CA GLY A 553 -19.87 -16.22 -41.39
C GLY A 553 -18.58 -16.73 -40.73
N ILE A 554 -17.41 -16.39 -41.28
CA ILE A 554 -16.09 -16.81 -40.78
C ILE A 554 -15.73 -15.96 -39.55
N LEU A 555 -15.99 -14.66 -39.60
CA LEU A 555 -15.69 -13.71 -38.53
C LEU A 555 -16.98 -13.20 -37.90
N LYS A 556 -17.08 -13.30 -36.57
CA LYS A 556 -18.25 -12.81 -35.82
C LYS A 556 -17.93 -11.44 -35.21
N ILE A 557 -18.78 -10.45 -35.46
CA ILE A 557 -18.75 -9.20 -34.69
C ILE A 557 -19.50 -9.45 -33.37
N PRO A 558 -18.93 -9.07 -32.21
CA PRO A 558 -19.65 -9.03 -30.95
C PRO A 558 -20.89 -8.12 -31.06
N ASP A 559 -22.09 -8.67 -30.78
CA ASP A 559 -23.33 -7.90 -30.78
C ASP A 559 -23.31 -6.81 -29.69
N HIS A 560 -23.15 -5.55 -30.08
CA HIS A 560 -23.16 -4.41 -29.15
C HIS A 560 -24.54 -4.16 -28.50
N LYS A 561 -25.61 -4.83 -28.94
CA LYS A 561 -26.97 -4.67 -28.38
C LYS A 561 -27.24 -5.40 -27.06
N ALA A 562 -26.33 -6.26 -26.59
CA ALA A 562 -26.50 -6.96 -25.32
C ALA A 562 -25.87 -6.24 -24.10
N ALA A 563 -25.05 -5.20 -24.32
CA ALA A 563 -24.32 -4.52 -23.25
C ALA A 563 -25.10 -3.36 -22.58
N GLU A 564 -26.17 -2.85 -23.19
CA GLU A 564 -27.02 -1.80 -22.61
C GLU A 564 -28.19 -2.35 -21.76
N LYS A 565 -28.33 -3.68 -21.67
CA LYS A 565 -29.34 -4.35 -20.84
C LYS A 565 -28.72 -5.45 -19.99
N LYS A 566 -27.87 -5.08 -19.02
CA LYS A 566 -27.61 -5.86 -17.80
C LYS A 566 -26.81 -5.02 -16.83
#